data_AF-A0A948SXZ1-F1
#
_entry.id   AF-A0A948SXZ1-F1
#
_cell.length_a   1.000
_cell.length_b   1.000
_cell.length_c   1.000
_cell.angle_alpha   90.00
_cell.angle_beta   90.00
_cell.angle_gamma   90.00
#
_symmetry.space_group_name_H-M   'P 1'
#
loop_
_entity.id
_entity.type
_entity.pdbx_description
1 polymer ?
#
loop_
_entity_poly.entity_id
_entity_poly.type
_entity_poly.pdbx_seq_one_letter_code
_entity_poly.pdbx_strand_id
1 'polypeptide(L)'
;MSVITAALIGVLGGLASGLFGVGGGTVLVPMLMFFKKFDIHLAVGTSLAVIIPTALAASLRHGQSGHVDWKTAALIALFSILGAWAGAALSVRLDAHLLRRAFAVFLVYVAFKLFFRN
;
A
#
# COMPACT_ATOMS: atom_id res chain seq x y z
N MET A 1 16.85 1.56 16.76
CA MET A 1 16.84 2.27 15.45
C MET A 1 15.85 3.42 15.53
N SER A 2 16.29 4.65 15.23
CA SER A 2 15.61 5.90 15.59
C SER A 2 14.28 6.10 14.85
N VAL A 3 13.34 6.79 15.51
CA VAL A 3 12.03 7.22 14.96
C VAL A 3 12.20 7.99 13.64
N ILE A 4 13.32 8.69 13.51
CA ILE A 4 13.72 9.49 12.33
C ILE A 4 13.73 8.63 11.06
N THR A 5 14.29 7.41 11.09
CA THR A 5 14.34 6.55 9.90
C THR A 5 12.95 6.10 9.45
N ALA A 6 12.06 5.82 10.40
CA ALA A 6 10.68 5.44 10.09
C ALA A 6 9.89 6.61 9.47
N ALA A 7 10.09 7.82 10.00
CA ALA A 7 9.50 9.04 9.45
C ALA A 7 9.99 9.29 8.01
N LEU A 8 11.29 9.13 7.75
CA LEU A 8 11.87 9.33 6.42
C LEU A 8 11.30 8.35 5.39
N ILE A 9 11.20 7.06 5.76
CA ILE A 9 10.59 6.02 4.91
C ILE A 9 9.13 6.36 4.62
N GLY A 10 8.38 6.81 5.63
CA GLY A 10 6.98 7.23 5.48
C GLY A 10 6.81 8.40 4.51
N VAL A 11 7.65 9.44 4.63
CA VAL A 11 7.61 10.62 3.74
C VAL A 11 7.97 10.24 2.31
N LEU A 12 9.08 9.52 2.11
CA LEU A 12 9.53 9.12 0.77
C LEU A 12 8.54 8.18 0.10
N GLY A 13 8.02 7.19 0.84
CA GLY A 13 7.02 6.27 0.32
C GLY A 13 5.69 6.94 0.03
N GLY A 14 5.26 7.90 0.85
CA GLY A 14 4.05 8.69 0.61
C GLY A 14 4.17 9.55 -0.65
N LEU A 15 5.29 10.23 -0.84
CA LEU A 15 5.56 11.03 -2.04
C LEU A 15 5.60 10.16 -3.30
N ALA A 16 6.37 9.07 -3.29
CA ALA A 16 6.45 8.14 -4.41
C ALA A 16 5.07 7.53 -4.73
N SER A 17 4.32 7.12 -3.70
CA SER A 17 2.95 6.62 -3.87
C SER A 17 2.03 7.63 -4.54
N GLY A 18 2.09 8.89 -4.11
CA GLY A 18 1.26 9.97 -4.63
C GLY A 18 1.59 10.29 -6.09
N LEU A 19 2.88 10.34 -6.43
CA LEU A 19 3.35 10.63 -7.78
C LEU A 19 2.99 9.53 -8.77
N PHE A 20 3.19 8.26 -8.40
CA PHE A 20 2.99 7.13 -9.31
C PHE A 20 1.57 6.55 -9.27
N GLY A 21 0.76 6.94 -8.28
CA GLY A 21 -0.62 6.48 -8.11
C GLY A 21 -0.76 4.97 -7.90
N VAL A 22 0.28 4.29 -7.39
CA VAL A 22 0.31 2.82 -7.25
C VAL A 22 -0.13 2.33 -5.86
N GLY A 23 -0.28 3.24 -4.90
CA GLY A 23 -0.49 2.89 -3.50
C GLY A 23 0.85 2.54 -2.81
N GLY A 24 1.10 3.13 -1.65
CA GLY A 24 2.46 3.22 -1.09
C GLY A 24 3.12 1.90 -0.73
N GLY A 25 2.35 0.79 -0.66
CA GLY A 25 2.85 -0.53 -0.34
C GLY A 25 3.97 -1.02 -1.28
N THR A 26 3.92 -0.68 -2.57
CA THR A 26 4.96 -1.07 -3.55
C THR A 26 6.35 -0.54 -3.16
N VAL A 27 6.42 0.63 -2.53
CA VAL A 27 7.67 1.28 -2.10
C VAL A 27 7.95 1.02 -0.62
N LEU A 28 6.93 1.11 0.24
CA LEU A 28 7.09 0.96 1.69
C LEU A 28 7.48 -0.47 2.09
N VAL A 29 6.89 -1.49 1.46
CA VAL A 29 7.15 -2.89 1.84
C VAL A 29 8.61 -3.28 1.59
N PRO A 30 9.23 -3.02 0.41
CA PRO A 30 10.65 -3.22 0.21
C PRO A 30 11.51 -2.41 1.19
N MET A 31 11.19 -1.13 1.41
CA MET A 31 11.95 -0.29 2.35
C MET A 31 11.93 -0.86 3.77
N LEU A 32 10.79 -1.34 4.25
CA LEU A 32 10.68 -1.97 5.57
C LEU A 32 11.43 -3.31 5.63
N MET A 33 11.39 -4.12 4.58
CA MET A 33 12.17 -5.36 4.53
C MET A 33 13.68 -5.10 4.51
N PHE A 34 14.16 -4.15 3.70
CA PHE A 34 15.59 -3.88 3.56
C PHE A 34 16.18 -3.10 4.74
N PHE A 35 15.52 -2.02 5.18
CA PHE A 35 16.06 -1.15 6.22
C PHE A 35 15.71 -1.62 7.64
N LYS A 36 14.50 -2.16 7.84
CA LYS A 36 14.05 -2.63 9.16
C LYS A 36 14.22 -4.14 9.36
N LYS A 37 14.62 -4.90 8.33
CA LYS A 37 14.75 -6.37 8.36
C LYS A 37 13.46 -7.03 8.86
N PHE A 38 12.31 -6.41 8.58
CA PHE A 38 11.02 -6.97 8.93
C PHE A 38 10.72 -8.19 8.08
N ASP A 39 10.07 -9.18 8.69
CA ASP A 39 9.43 -10.26 7.94
C ASP A 39 8.40 -9.66 6.97
N ILE A 40 8.17 -10.32 5.84
CA ILE A 40 7.22 -9.88 4.82
C ILE A 40 5.83 -9.62 5.41
N HIS A 41 5.37 -10.43 6.36
CA HIS A 41 4.06 -10.24 7.00
C HIS A 41 4.00 -8.92 7.77
N LEU A 42 5.04 -8.62 8.52
CA LEU A 42 5.11 -7.42 9.35
C LEU A 42 5.35 -6.17 8.50
N ALA A 43 6.13 -6.29 7.42
CA ALA A 43 6.34 -5.23 6.44
C ALA A 43 5.04 -4.86 5.70
N VAL A 44 4.29 -5.85 5.22
CA VAL A 44 3.00 -5.63 4.54
C VAL A 44 1.98 -5.01 5.50
N GLY A 45 1.81 -5.57 6.70
CA GLY A 45 0.87 -5.03 7.69
C GLY A 45 1.21 -3.61 8.13
N THR A 46 2.49 -3.32 8.37
CA THR A 46 2.93 -1.96 8.73
C THR A 46 2.71 -0.98 7.59
N SER A 47 2.92 -1.39 6.33
CA SER A 47 2.66 -0.52 5.18
C SER A 47 1.19 -0.12 5.07
N LEU A 48 0.27 -1.06 5.33
CA LEU A 48 -1.16 -0.78 5.34
C LEU A 48 -1.51 0.22 6.45
N ALA A 49 -0.95 0.05 7.65
CA ALA A 49 -1.17 0.98 8.76
C ALA A 49 -0.71 2.42 8.42
N VAL A 50 0.43 2.57 7.71
CA VAL A 50 0.93 3.88 7.28
C VAL A 50 0.04 4.51 6.20
N ILE A 51 -0.62 3.70 5.36
CA ILE A 51 -1.49 4.21 4.30
C ILE A 51 -2.79 4.81 4.86
N ILE A 52 -3.33 4.29 5.97
CA ILE A 52 -4.59 4.74 6.59
C ILE A 52 -4.69 6.28 6.74
N PRO A 53 -3.77 6.98 7.41
CA PRO A 53 -3.86 8.43 7.58
C PRO A 53 -3.77 9.18 6.25
N THR A 54 -2.96 8.70 5.30
CA THR A 54 -2.83 9.33 3.98
C THR A 54 -4.10 9.16 3.15
N ALA A 55 -4.72 7.98 3.21
CA ALA A 55 -5.98 7.69 2.52
C ALA A 55 -7.13 8.51 3.11
N LEU A 56 -7.18 8.66 4.44
CA LEU A 56 -8.18 9.50 5.10
C LEU A 56 -8.03 10.97 4.70
N ALA A 57 -6.81 11.51 4.75
CA ALA A 57 -6.53 12.88 4.32
C ALA A 57 -6.88 13.10 2.84
N ALA A 58 -6.53 12.15 1.97
CA ALA A 58 -6.87 12.21 0.55
C ALA A 58 -8.39 12.17 0.34
N SER A 59 -9.10 11.26 1.02
CA SER A 59 -10.55 11.11 0.92
C SER A 59 -11.28 12.36 1.41
N LEU A 60 -10.85 12.98 2.51
CA LEU A 60 -11.43 14.22 3.02
C LEU A 60 -11.27 15.37 2.02
N ARG A 61 -10.05 15.54 1.48
CA ARG A 61 -9.78 16.58 0.48
C ARG A 61 -10.58 16.41 -0.81
N HIS A 62 -10.72 15.18 -1.29
CA HIS A 62 -11.54 14.90 -2.48
C HIS A 62 -13.04 15.02 -2.19
N GLY A 63 -13.50 14.62 -1.00
CA GLY A 63 -14.89 14.82 -0.58
C GLY A 63 -15.28 16.29 -0.54
N GLN A 64 -14.39 17.17 -0.07
CA GLN A 64 -14.60 18.62 -0.03
C GLN A 64 -14.59 19.28 -1.41
N SER A 65 -13.95 18.68 -2.42
CA SER A 65 -13.88 19.26 -3.76
C SER A 65 -15.15 19.07 -4.59
N GLY A 66 -16.18 18.38 -4.06
CA GLY A 66 -17.48 18.22 -4.71
C GLY A 66 -17.51 17.25 -5.90
N HIS A 67 -16.38 16.64 -6.25
CA HIS A 67 -16.26 15.72 -7.39
C HIS A 67 -16.45 14.24 -7.03
N VAL A 68 -16.95 13.94 -5.83
CA VAL A 68 -17.12 12.57 -5.35
C VAL A 68 -18.57 12.13 -5.52
N ASP A 69 -18.79 11.13 -6.38
CA ASP A 69 -20.04 10.38 -6.38
C ASP A 69 -20.04 9.42 -5.18
N TRP A 70 -20.78 9.80 -4.14
CA TRP A 70 -20.90 9.05 -2.89
C TRP A 70 -21.50 7.66 -3.06
N LYS A 71 -22.34 7.43 -4.08
CA LYS A 71 -22.90 6.09 -4.34
C LYS A 71 -21.82 5.16 -4.87
N THR A 72 -21.09 5.61 -5.88
CA THR A 72 -19.98 4.85 -6.45
C THR A 72 -18.86 4.65 -5.42
N ALA A 73 -18.54 5.69 -4.63
CA ALA A 73 -17.55 5.60 -3.56
C ALA A 73 -17.92 4.56 -2.49
N ALA A 74 -19.20 4.51 -2.06
CA ALA A 74 -19.66 3.54 -1.08
C ALA A 74 -19.60 2.10 -1.62
N LEU A 75 -19.96 1.90 -2.89
CA LEU A 75 -19.89 0.59 -3.53
C LEU A 75 -18.45 0.10 -3.66
N ILE A 76 -17.54 0.96 -4.13
CA ILE A 76 -16.11 0.68 -4.21
C ILE A 76 -15.55 0.38 -2.82
N ALA A 77 -15.91 1.17 -1.80
CA ALA A 77 -15.45 0.97 -0.43
C ALA A 77 -15.88 -0.41 0.10
N LEU A 78 -17.14 -0.82 -0.10
CA LEU A 78 -17.65 -2.11 0.35
C LEU A 78 -16.87 -3.27 -0.29
N PHE A 79 -16.75 -3.29 -1.61
CA PHE A 79 -16.01 -4.36 -2.30
C PHE A 79 -14.50 -4.32 -1.98
N SER A 80 -13.93 -3.13 -1.78
CA SER A 80 -12.52 -2.98 -1.38
C SER A 80 -12.28 -3.54 0.02
N ILE A 81 -13.18 -3.29 0.97
CA ILE A 81 -13.09 -3.84 2.33
C ILE A 81 -13.18 -5.36 2.31
N LEU A 82 -14.17 -5.91 1.59
CA LEU A 82 -14.33 -7.36 1.47
C LEU A 82 -13.12 -8.02 0.79
N GLY A 83 -12.63 -7.43 -0.29
CA GLY A 83 -11.45 -7.90 -1.00
C GLY A 83 -10.18 -7.81 -0.16
N ALA A 84 -9.99 -6.71 0.57
CA ALA A 84 -8.86 -6.52 1.48
C ALA A 84 -8.90 -7.52 2.64
N TRP A 85 -10.08 -7.77 3.22
CA TRP A 85 -10.25 -8.76 4.28
C TRP A 85 -9.96 -10.18 3.79
N ALA A 86 -10.53 -10.57 2.64
CA ALA A 86 -10.27 -11.88 2.04
C ALA A 86 -8.79 -12.06 1.66
N GLY A 87 -8.17 -11.02 1.07
CA GLY A 87 -6.76 -11.02 0.72
C GLY A 87 -5.85 -11.09 1.95
N ALA A 88 -6.18 -10.38 3.02
CA ALA A 88 -5.45 -10.45 4.29
C ALA A 88 -5.58 -11.84 4.93
N ALA A 89 -6.79 -12.41 4.97
CA ALA A 89 -7.04 -13.75 5.50
C ALA A 89 -6.27 -14.83 4.73
N LEU A 90 -6.17 -14.70 3.40
CA LEU A 90 -5.35 -15.58 2.58
C LEU A 90 -3.86 -15.37 2.84
N SER A 91 -3.41 -14.11 2.92
CA SER A 91 -1.99 -13.77 3.11
C SER A 91 -1.41 -14.32 4.41
N VAL A 92 -2.18 -14.30 5.51
CA VAL A 92 -1.75 -14.84 6.81
C VAL A 92 -1.60 -16.37 6.79
N ARG A 93 -2.26 -17.07 5.85
CA ARG A 93 -2.15 -18.52 5.68
C ARG A 93 -1.00 -18.94 4.76
N LEU A 94 -0.36 -17.99 4.07
CA LEU A 94 0.74 -18.30 3.16
C LEU A 94 2.06 -18.32 3.92
N ASP A 95 2.93 -19.27 3.59
CA ASP A 95 4.30 -19.26 4.10
C ASP A 95 5.04 -17.99 3.65
N ALA A 96 5.90 -17.46 4.52
CA ALA A 96 6.65 -16.22 4.27
C ALA A 96 7.43 -16.26 2.94
N HIS A 97 7.96 -17.42 2.55
CA HIS A 97 8.67 -17.57 1.28
C HIS A 97 7.77 -17.45 0.06
N LEU A 98 6.56 -18.04 0.12
CA LEU A 98 5.59 -17.94 -0.95
C LEU A 98 5.02 -16.53 -1.06
N LEU A 99 4.69 -15.91 0.08
CA LEU A 99 4.20 -14.53 0.13
C LEU A 99 5.26 -13.55 -0.42
N ARG A 100 6.53 -13.73 -0.05
CA ARG A 100 7.65 -12.94 -0.59
C ARG A 100 7.81 -13.11 -2.10
N ARG A 101 7.72 -14.33 -2.62
CA ARG A 101 7.78 -14.59 -4.07
C ARG A 101 6.61 -13.97 -4.81
N ALA A 102 5.39 -14.14 -4.30
CA ALA A 102 4.19 -13.54 -4.86
C ALA A 102 4.30 -12.00 -4.89
N PHE A 103 4.78 -11.40 -3.81
CA PHE A 103 5.02 -9.96 -3.74
C PHE A 103 6.11 -9.51 -4.72
N ALA A 104 7.19 -10.28 -4.89
CA ALA A 104 8.23 -9.98 -5.87
C ALA A 104 7.68 -10.00 -7.31
N VAL A 105 6.87 -11.01 -7.67
CA VAL A 105 6.19 -11.07 -8.97
C VAL A 105 5.26 -9.88 -9.15
N PHE A 106 4.50 -9.51 -8.12
CA PHE A 106 3.66 -8.31 -8.13
C PHE A 106 4.46 -7.03 -8.37
N LEU A 107 5.61 -6.86 -7.71
CA LEU A 107 6.49 -5.70 -7.93
C LEU A 107 7.02 -5.64 -9.36
N VAL A 108 7.41 -6.78 -9.94
CA VAL A 108 7.85 -6.86 -11.34
C VAL A 108 6.71 -6.44 -12.26
N TYR A 109 5.50 -6.96 -12.06
CA TYR A 109 4.31 -6.56 -12.81
C TYR A 109 4.05 -5.05 -12.70
N VAL A 110 4.12 -4.48 -11.49
CA VAL A 110 3.96 -3.04 -11.28
C VAL A 110 5.04 -2.25 -12.03
N ALA A 111 6.30 -2.67 -11.97
CA ALA A 111 7.39 -2.01 -12.68
C ALA A 111 7.16 -2.01 -14.19
N PHE A 112 6.74 -3.15 -14.76
CA PHE A 112 6.32 -3.25 -16.16
C PHE A 112 5.15 -2.29 -16.46
N LYS A 113 4.08 -2.34 -15.67
CA LYS A 113 2.91 -1.46 -15.86
C LYS A 113 3.32 0.02 -15.85
N LEU A 114 4.20 0.43 -14.94
CA LEU A 114 4.67 1.81 -14.83
C LEU A 114 5.53 2.22 -16.02
N PHE A 115 6.40 1.32 -16.50
CA PHE A 115 7.27 1.58 -17.64
C PHE A 115 6.50 1.71 -18.96
N PHE A 116 5.43 0.93 -19.13
CA PHE A 116 4.60 0.95 -20.34
C PHE A 116 3.39 1.88 -20.24
N ARG A 117 3.17 2.54 -19.10
CA ARG A 117 2.14 3.57 -18.94
C ARG A 117 2.67 4.89 -19.49
N ASN A 118 2.71 4.96 -20.82
CA ASN A 118 3.01 6.14 -21.63
C ASN A 118 1.85 7.14 -21.61
#